data_AF-A0A5C5ZN42-F1
#
_entry.id   AF-A0A5C5ZN42-F1
#
_cell.length_a   1.000
_cell.length_b   1.000
_cell.length_c   1.000
_cell.angle_alpha   90.00
_cell.angle_beta   90.00
_cell.angle_gamma   90.00
#
_symmetry.space_group_name_H-M   'P 1'
#
loop_
_entity.id
_entity.type
_entity.pdbx_description
1 polymer ?
#
loop_
_entity_poly.entity_id
_entity_poly.type
_entity_poly.pdbx_seq_one_letter_code
_entity_poly.pdbx_strand_id
1 'polypeptide(L)'
;MTHDNQPNRPADALGDQGLYDDTPLPRRFAAYPWLPFVLPMAVYMVLSSFEPGQPEPGIEQTPNSLGLTYEDYPLAYTVKIAITVGVLAWCWPAYRHWPLRVSPLAIGVGVVGVVLWIGICRLGVEDQLVSWLGEENPLVVLLGLGARPSYNPFEQLGHAPMLAWAFLVVRFFGLSLVVPVFEEALIRGWLMRNVVSPEFWRVAFGRVTAAAVAWGILFPTLYHPEKLAALVWFALITWLMVRTRNFWDCVAAHAVTNFLLGIYVVTTGSWELW
;
A
#
# COMPACT_ATOMS: atom_id res chain seq x y z
N MET A 1 -26.95 12.70 54.68
CA MET A 1 -25.50 12.96 54.46
C MET A 1 -24.87 11.69 53.94
N THR A 2 -24.90 11.51 52.62
CA THR A 2 -24.26 10.39 51.94
C THR A 2 -22.99 10.96 51.29
N HIS A 3 -21.83 10.53 51.78
CA HIS A 3 -20.53 10.90 51.25
C HIS A 3 -20.39 10.34 49.83
N ASP A 4 -20.37 11.24 48.85
CA ASP A 4 -20.03 10.95 47.46
C ASP A 4 -18.50 10.87 47.36
N ASN A 5 -18.00 9.66 47.10
CA ASN A 5 -16.57 9.35 47.05
C ASN A 5 -16.15 9.33 45.58
N GLN A 6 -15.89 10.51 45.01
CA GLN A 6 -15.29 10.60 43.67
C GLN A 6 -13.82 10.16 43.76
N PRO A 7 -13.37 9.17 42.96
CA PRO A 7 -11.96 8.83 42.90
C PRO A 7 -11.19 9.97 42.24
N ASN A 8 -10.16 10.44 42.96
CA ASN A 8 -9.14 11.40 42.52
C ASN A 8 -8.71 11.12 41.07
N ARG A 9 -9.00 12.03 40.14
CA ARG A 9 -8.28 12.09 38.85
C ARG A 9 -6.87 12.61 39.14
N PRO A 10 -5.80 11.87 38.78
CA PRO A 10 -4.45 12.39 38.90
C PRO A 10 -4.27 13.65 38.03
N ALA A 11 -3.57 14.63 38.59
CA ALA A 11 -3.37 15.97 38.07
C ALA A 11 -2.36 16.06 36.89
N ASP A 12 -2.42 15.12 35.95
CA ASP A 12 -1.60 15.10 34.72
C ASP A 12 -2.40 15.49 33.45
N ALA A 13 -3.67 15.87 33.61
CA ALA A 13 -4.64 16.05 32.53
C ALA A 13 -4.50 17.33 31.67
N LEU A 14 -3.33 17.97 31.65
CA LEU A 14 -3.07 19.19 30.87
C LEU A 14 -2.07 18.99 29.71
N GLY A 15 -1.51 17.79 29.54
CA GLY A 15 -0.61 17.47 28.41
C GLY A 15 -1.26 16.77 27.21
N ASP A 16 -2.53 16.38 27.31
CA ASP A 16 -3.11 15.31 26.48
C ASP A 16 -4.26 15.75 25.56
N GLN A 17 -4.65 17.03 25.62
CA GLN A 17 -5.84 17.57 24.92
C GLN A 17 -5.73 17.63 23.38
N GLY A 18 -4.64 17.10 22.81
CA GLY A 18 -4.45 16.94 21.36
C GLY A 18 -3.94 15.57 20.92
N LEU A 19 -3.86 14.59 21.84
CA LEU A 19 -3.42 13.23 21.52
C LEU A 19 -4.57 12.42 20.92
N TYR A 20 -5.80 12.68 21.36
CA TYR A 20 -6.97 11.88 21.05
C TYR A 20 -8.01 12.61 20.17
N ASP A 21 -8.45 11.93 19.12
CA ASP A 21 -9.65 12.23 18.34
C ASP A 21 -10.79 11.35 18.87
N ASP A 22 -11.78 11.99 19.48
CA ASP A 22 -12.93 11.30 20.08
C ASP A 22 -14.00 10.91 19.04
N THR A 23 -13.73 11.07 17.74
CA THR A 23 -14.67 10.66 16.68
C THR A 23 -14.85 9.14 16.72
N PRO A 24 -16.06 8.64 17.07
CA PRO A 24 -16.28 7.22 17.20
C PRO A 24 -16.29 6.55 15.82
N LEU A 25 -15.68 5.37 15.72
CA LEU A 25 -15.82 4.53 14.53
C LEU A 25 -17.29 4.14 14.32
N PRO A 26 -17.71 3.88 13.06
CA PRO A 26 -19.05 3.37 12.78
C PRO A 26 -19.37 2.13 13.63
N ARG A 27 -20.59 2.06 14.18
CA ARG A 27 -21.02 0.99 15.12
C ARG A 27 -20.66 -0.43 14.65
N ARG A 28 -20.73 -0.69 13.34
CA ARG A 28 -20.40 -1.99 12.74
C ARG A 28 -18.95 -2.44 12.95
N PHE A 29 -18.03 -1.51 13.24
CA PHE A 29 -16.62 -1.79 13.48
C PHE A 29 -16.24 -1.62 14.97
N ALA A 30 -17.19 -1.36 15.86
CA ALA A 30 -16.90 -1.13 17.27
C ALA A 30 -16.26 -2.36 17.95
N ALA A 31 -16.68 -3.57 17.56
CA ALA A 31 -16.10 -4.81 18.08
C ALA A 31 -14.71 -5.11 17.50
N TYR A 32 -14.47 -4.72 16.24
CA TYR A 32 -13.19 -4.94 15.54
C TYR A 32 -12.72 -3.66 14.83
N PRO A 33 -12.18 -2.67 15.56
CA PRO A 33 -11.81 -1.37 15.02
C PRO A 33 -10.79 -1.41 13.88
N TRP A 34 -9.89 -2.40 13.90
CA TRP A 34 -8.82 -2.59 12.91
C TRP A 34 -9.33 -3.12 11.57
N LEU A 35 -10.49 -3.78 11.55
CA LEU A 35 -11.01 -4.48 10.39
C LEU A 35 -11.08 -3.62 9.12
N PRO A 36 -11.65 -2.41 9.12
CA PRO A 36 -11.72 -1.60 7.90
C PRO A 36 -10.36 -1.15 7.37
N PHE A 37 -9.29 -1.18 8.17
CA PHE A 37 -7.97 -0.73 7.76
C PHE A 37 -7.08 -1.88 7.27
N VAL A 38 -7.30 -3.09 7.77
CA VAL A 38 -6.48 -4.27 7.44
C VAL A 38 -7.17 -5.16 6.39
N LEU A 39 -8.50 -5.31 6.46
CA LEU A 39 -9.24 -6.26 5.63
C LEU A 39 -9.04 -6.06 4.12
N PRO A 40 -9.07 -4.84 3.55
CA PRO A 40 -8.92 -4.69 2.10
C PRO A 40 -7.53 -5.17 1.60
N MET A 41 -6.45 -4.87 2.34
CA MET A 41 -5.11 -5.38 2.04
C MET A 41 -5.06 -6.90 2.18
N ALA A 42 -5.60 -7.44 3.28
CA ALA A 42 -5.60 -8.89 3.52
C ALA A 42 -6.32 -9.64 2.39
N VAL A 43 -7.48 -9.14 1.95
CA VAL A 43 -8.22 -9.71 0.82
C VAL A 43 -7.40 -9.60 -0.47
N TYR A 44 -6.80 -8.44 -0.76
CA TYR A 44 -5.96 -8.25 -1.94
C TYR A 44 -4.77 -9.22 -1.97
N MET A 45 -4.10 -9.42 -0.83
CA MET A 45 -2.95 -10.33 -0.68
C MET A 45 -3.37 -11.80 -0.85
N VAL A 46 -4.47 -12.22 -0.21
CA VAL A 46 -5.00 -13.58 -0.36
C VAL A 46 -5.34 -13.85 -1.82
N LEU A 47 -6.04 -12.94 -2.49
CA LEU A 47 -6.38 -13.09 -3.91
C LEU A 47 -5.11 -13.09 -4.80
N SER A 48 -4.10 -12.29 -4.46
CA SER A 48 -2.82 -12.28 -5.20
C SER A 48 -2.07 -13.61 -5.07
N SER A 49 -2.22 -14.35 -3.97
CA SER A 49 -1.59 -15.68 -3.83
C SER A 49 -2.15 -16.74 -4.78
N PHE A 50 -3.31 -16.47 -5.40
CA PHE A 50 -3.92 -17.31 -6.42
C PHE A 50 -3.74 -16.78 -7.84
N GLU A 51 -2.91 -15.75 -8.06
CA GLU A 51 -2.63 -15.27 -9.41
C GLU A 51 -1.67 -16.22 -10.14
N PRO A 52 -1.91 -16.52 -11.42
CA PRO A 52 -1.00 -17.33 -12.21
C PRO A 52 0.27 -16.52 -12.54
N GLY A 53 1.43 -17.10 -12.25
CA GLY A 53 2.73 -16.50 -12.55
C GLY A 53 3.18 -16.71 -14.00
N GLN A 54 4.14 -15.90 -14.45
CA GLN A 54 4.82 -16.11 -15.72
C GLN A 54 5.58 -17.44 -15.68
N PRO A 55 5.47 -18.31 -16.70
CA PRO A 55 6.21 -19.56 -16.73
C PRO A 55 7.72 -19.32 -16.85
N GLU A 56 8.51 -20.14 -16.14
CA GLU A 56 9.96 -20.12 -16.27
C GLU A 56 10.39 -20.57 -17.68
N PRO A 57 11.45 -19.96 -18.26
CA PRO A 57 11.93 -20.33 -19.58
C PRO A 57 12.25 -21.83 -19.68
N GLY A 58 11.61 -22.53 -20.63
CA GLY A 58 11.83 -23.96 -20.85
C GLY A 58 11.04 -24.89 -19.94
N ILE A 59 10.22 -24.36 -19.02
CA ILE A 59 9.30 -25.13 -18.19
C ILE A 59 7.89 -24.99 -18.74
N GLU A 60 7.24 -26.12 -19.01
CA GLU A 60 5.84 -26.13 -19.45
C GLU A 60 4.94 -25.54 -18.35
N GLN A 61 4.07 -24.62 -18.73
CA GLN A 61 3.18 -23.97 -17.78
C GLN A 61 2.22 -25.00 -17.16
N THR A 62 2.23 -25.09 -15.83
CA THR A 62 1.22 -25.85 -15.09
C THR A 62 0.17 -24.90 -14.52
N PRO A 63 -1.12 -25.29 -14.54
CA PRO A 63 -2.18 -24.53 -13.87
C PRO A 63 -1.91 -24.42 -12.37
N ASN A 64 -2.29 -23.29 -11.76
CA ASN A 64 -2.20 -23.11 -10.32
C ASN A 64 -3.27 -23.95 -9.56
N SER A 65 -3.36 -23.77 -8.24
CA SER A 65 -4.32 -24.50 -7.39
C SER A 65 -5.80 -24.31 -7.74
N LEU A 66 -6.13 -23.27 -8.53
CA LEU A 66 -7.47 -22.99 -9.05
C LEU A 66 -7.66 -23.41 -10.51
N GLY A 67 -6.64 -24.02 -11.13
CA GLY A 67 -6.67 -24.39 -12.55
C GLY A 67 -6.43 -23.22 -13.51
N LEU A 68 -5.92 -22.08 -13.02
CA LEU A 68 -5.64 -20.91 -13.85
C LEU A 68 -4.22 -20.95 -14.45
N THR A 69 -4.08 -20.50 -15.68
CA THR A 69 -2.80 -20.34 -16.40
C THR A 69 -2.45 -18.86 -16.59
N TYR A 70 -1.27 -18.54 -17.12
CA TYR A 70 -0.81 -17.15 -17.28
C TYR A 70 -1.69 -16.36 -18.27
N GLU A 71 -2.35 -17.06 -19.19
CA GLU A 71 -3.37 -16.48 -20.07
C GLU A 71 -4.58 -15.94 -19.30
N ASP A 72 -4.92 -16.55 -18.15
CA ASP A 72 -6.02 -16.14 -17.29
C ASP A 72 -5.69 -14.96 -16.37
N TYR A 73 -4.42 -14.51 -16.33
CA TYR A 73 -3.96 -13.44 -15.44
C TYR A 73 -4.82 -12.15 -15.55
N PRO A 74 -5.18 -11.63 -16.75
CA PRO A 74 -6.01 -10.44 -16.86
C PRO A 74 -7.36 -10.58 -16.18
N LEU A 75 -7.99 -11.75 -16.31
CA LEU A 75 -9.29 -12.04 -15.68
C LEU A 75 -9.13 -12.18 -14.17
N ALA A 76 -8.14 -12.95 -13.71
CA ALA A 76 -7.84 -13.14 -12.29
C ALA A 76 -7.59 -11.79 -11.59
N TYR A 77 -6.76 -10.94 -12.18
CA TYR A 77 -6.48 -9.60 -11.66
C TYR A 77 -7.73 -8.70 -11.67
N THR A 78 -8.55 -8.76 -12.71
CA THR A 78 -9.79 -7.98 -12.79
C THR A 78 -10.77 -8.37 -11.69
N VAL A 79 -10.95 -9.68 -11.46
CA VAL A 79 -11.78 -10.20 -10.36
C VAL A 79 -11.21 -9.78 -9.01
N LYS A 80 -9.88 -9.87 -8.83
CA LYS A 80 -9.20 -9.39 -7.62
C LYS A 80 -9.55 -7.94 -7.31
N ILE A 81 -9.37 -7.05 -8.28
CA ILE A 81 -9.68 -5.62 -8.13
C ILE A 81 -11.16 -5.38 -7.83
N ALA A 82 -12.07 -6.07 -8.53
CA ALA A 82 -13.50 -5.94 -8.28
C ALA A 82 -13.89 -6.33 -6.84
N ILE A 83 -13.34 -7.43 -6.32
CA ILE A 83 -13.58 -7.87 -4.94
C ILE A 83 -12.98 -6.86 -3.95
N THR A 84 -11.74 -6.42 -4.15
CA THR A 84 -11.08 -5.43 -3.27
C THR A 84 -11.85 -4.12 -3.24
N VAL A 85 -12.37 -3.64 -4.38
CA VAL A 85 -13.24 -2.46 -4.44
C VAL A 85 -14.54 -2.69 -3.66
N GLY A 86 -15.17 -3.85 -3.77
CA GLY A 86 -16.35 -4.21 -2.98
C GLY A 86 -16.08 -4.16 -1.48
N VAL A 87 -14.94 -4.68 -1.03
CA VAL A 87 -14.50 -4.62 0.38
C VAL A 87 -14.24 -3.18 0.81
N LEU A 88 -13.53 -2.37 0.01
CA LEU A 88 -13.31 -0.95 0.29
C LEU A 88 -14.62 -0.17 0.37
N ALA A 89 -15.59 -0.44 -0.50
CA ALA A 89 -16.90 0.18 -0.46
C ALA A 89 -17.67 -0.17 0.83
N TRP A 90 -17.56 -1.42 1.30
CA TRP A 90 -18.12 -1.84 2.57
C TRP A 90 -17.44 -1.17 3.78
N CYS A 91 -16.11 -1.01 3.72
CA CYS A 91 -15.28 -0.32 4.71
C CYS A 91 -15.39 1.21 4.66
N TRP A 92 -15.90 1.79 3.56
CA TRP A 92 -15.94 3.23 3.29
C TRP A 92 -16.45 4.10 4.45
N PRO A 93 -17.49 3.72 5.22
CA PRO A 93 -17.93 4.50 6.39
C PRO A 93 -16.83 4.79 7.40
N ALA A 94 -15.83 3.91 7.54
CA ALA A 94 -14.70 4.10 8.44
C ALA A 94 -13.74 5.20 7.95
N TYR A 95 -13.71 5.53 6.66
CA TYR A 95 -12.81 6.57 6.12
C TYR A 95 -13.45 7.96 6.04
N ARG A 96 -14.80 8.04 6.06
CA ARG A 96 -15.54 9.31 5.89
C ARG A 96 -15.31 10.35 6.98
N HIS A 97 -14.77 9.95 8.13
CA HIS A 97 -14.43 10.91 9.19
C HIS A 97 -13.25 11.80 8.79
N TRP A 98 -12.36 11.32 7.89
CA TRP A 98 -11.33 12.16 7.32
C TRP A 98 -11.88 13.02 6.19
N PRO A 99 -11.81 14.36 6.29
CA PRO A 99 -12.32 15.25 5.26
C PRO A 99 -11.51 15.07 3.98
N LEU A 100 -12.19 14.77 2.86
CA LEU A 100 -11.57 14.61 1.55
C LEU A 100 -10.99 15.94 1.07
N ARG A 101 -9.70 16.16 1.36
CA ARG A 101 -8.93 17.35 0.99
C ARG A 101 -7.61 16.89 0.41
N VAL A 102 -7.21 17.47 -0.70
CA VAL A 102 -5.92 17.19 -1.34
C VAL A 102 -5.19 18.51 -1.50
N SER A 103 -4.02 18.61 -0.88
CA SER A 103 -3.15 19.78 -0.97
C SER A 103 -2.27 19.72 -2.22
N PRO A 104 -1.86 20.86 -2.81
CA PRO A 104 -0.88 20.88 -3.89
C PRO A 104 0.45 20.22 -3.49
N LEU A 105 0.80 20.26 -2.20
CA LEU A 105 1.97 19.57 -1.67
C LEU A 105 1.90 18.06 -1.87
N ALA A 106 0.72 17.44 -1.68
CA ALA A 106 0.55 16.00 -1.93
C ALA A 106 0.86 15.63 -3.39
N ILE A 107 0.39 16.43 -4.34
CA ILE A 107 0.67 16.23 -5.77
C ILE A 107 2.17 16.39 -6.05
N GLY A 108 2.79 17.45 -5.53
CA GLY A 108 4.23 17.68 -5.68
C GLY A 108 5.07 16.56 -5.08
N VAL A 109 4.68 16.05 -3.91
CA VAL A 109 5.32 14.89 -3.27
C VAL A 109 5.15 13.64 -4.11
N GLY A 110 3.98 13.39 -4.70
CA GLY A 110 3.75 12.26 -5.60
C GLY A 110 4.66 12.29 -6.84
N VAL A 111 4.83 13.47 -7.44
CA VAL A 111 5.73 13.70 -8.59
C VAL A 111 7.20 13.50 -8.20
N VAL A 112 7.64 14.08 -7.08
CA VAL A 112 9.00 13.86 -6.57
C VAL A 112 9.22 12.38 -6.24
N GLY A 113 8.22 11.73 -5.65
CA GLY A 113 8.25 10.32 -5.29
C GLY A 113 8.53 9.42 -6.47
N VAL A 114 7.85 9.61 -7.62
CA VAL A 114 8.10 8.78 -8.81
C VAL A 114 9.48 9.02 -9.42
N VAL A 115 9.96 10.28 -9.42
CA VAL A 115 11.30 10.61 -9.93
C VAL A 115 12.38 9.94 -9.07
N LEU A 116 12.25 10.01 -7.74
CA LEU A 116 13.16 9.35 -6.81
C LEU A 116 13.09 7.84 -6.96
N TRP A 117 11.88 7.26 -7.07
CA TRP A 117 11.69 5.82 -7.22
C TRP A 117 12.42 5.30 -8.46
N ILE A 118 12.09 5.84 -9.63
CA ILE A 118 12.72 5.44 -10.91
C ILE A 118 14.22 5.68 -10.86
N GLY A 119 14.65 6.83 -10.34
CA GLY A 119 16.06 7.17 -10.21
C GLY A 119 16.84 6.14 -9.39
N ILE A 120 16.30 5.73 -8.24
CA ILE A 120 16.91 4.73 -7.35
C ILE A 120 16.94 3.35 -8.02
N CYS A 121 15.84 2.92 -8.63
CA CYS A 121 15.80 1.64 -9.36
C CYS A 121 16.87 1.61 -10.47
N ARG A 122 17.05 2.70 -11.21
CA ARG A 122 18.05 2.79 -12.28
C ARG A 122 19.50 2.82 -11.80
N LEU A 123 19.77 3.05 -10.52
CA LEU A 123 21.12 2.88 -9.98
C LEU A 123 21.53 1.40 -9.93
N GLY A 124 20.56 0.47 -9.94
CA GLY A 124 20.82 -0.98 -9.95
C GLY A 124 21.62 -1.47 -8.75
N VAL A 125 21.53 -0.78 -7.60
CA VAL A 125 22.32 -1.13 -6.39
C VAL A 125 21.93 -2.51 -5.88
N GLU A 126 20.64 -2.82 -5.91
CA GLU A 126 20.09 -4.11 -5.49
C GLU A 126 20.51 -5.23 -6.47
N ASP A 127 20.47 -4.98 -7.78
CA ASP A 127 20.93 -5.93 -8.80
C ASP A 127 22.44 -6.20 -8.68
N GLN A 128 23.23 -5.15 -8.41
CA GLN A 128 24.66 -5.28 -8.14
C GLN A 128 24.90 -6.14 -6.89
N LEU A 129 24.12 -5.95 -5.83
CA LEU A 129 24.21 -6.75 -4.61
C LEU A 129 23.88 -8.21 -4.87
N VAL A 130 22.82 -8.50 -5.62
CA VAL A 130 22.43 -9.86 -6.03
C VAL A 130 23.52 -10.51 -6.88
N SER A 131 24.06 -9.78 -7.85
CA SER A 131 25.15 -10.28 -8.72
C SER A 131 26.43 -10.59 -7.93
N TRP A 132 26.70 -9.85 -6.86
CA TRP A 132 27.88 -10.04 -6.02
C TRP A 132 27.73 -11.20 -5.03
N LEU A 133 26.56 -11.33 -4.40
CA LEU A 133 26.30 -12.35 -3.37
C LEU A 133 25.81 -13.69 -3.93
N GLY A 134 25.24 -13.68 -5.13
CA GLY A 134 24.53 -14.80 -5.74
C GLY A 134 23.05 -14.86 -5.34
N GLU A 135 22.20 -15.33 -6.26
CA GLU A 135 20.74 -15.41 -6.07
C GLU A 135 20.32 -16.34 -4.92
N GLU A 136 21.07 -17.42 -4.70
CA GLU A 136 20.82 -18.39 -3.63
C GLU A 136 21.30 -17.91 -2.24
N ASN A 137 21.93 -16.74 -2.16
CA ASN A 137 22.43 -16.24 -0.89
C ASN A 137 21.29 -16.04 0.11
N PRO A 138 21.41 -16.52 1.37
CA PRO A 138 20.36 -16.36 2.36
C PRO A 138 19.89 -14.92 2.56
N LEU A 139 20.79 -13.93 2.40
CA LEU A 139 20.42 -12.51 2.51
C LEU A 139 19.59 -12.04 1.32
N VAL A 140 19.91 -12.48 0.10
CA VAL A 140 19.17 -12.15 -1.13
C VAL A 140 17.77 -12.75 -1.08
N VAL A 141 17.66 -14.02 -0.66
CA VAL A 141 16.38 -14.71 -0.48
C VAL A 141 15.56 -14.06 0.64
N LEU A 142 16.17 -13.78 1.79
CA LEU A 142 15.51 -13.14 2.93
C LEU A 142 14.95 -11.75 2.57
N LEU A 143 15.69 -10.99 1.77
CA LEU A 143 15.26 -9.68 1.30
C LEU A 143 14.33 -9.78 0.08
N GLY A 144 14.17 -10.94 -0.56
CA GLY A 144 13.31 -11.09 -1.73
C GLY A 144 13.74 -10.21 -2.92
N LEU A 145 15.05 -10.09 -3.15
CA LEU A 145 15.64 -9.29 -4.24
C LEU A 145 15.67 -10.03 -5.60
N GLY A 146 14.96 -11.15 -5.73
CA GLY A 146 15.00 -12.02 -6.91
C GLY A 146 14.20 -11.52 -8.11
N ALA A 147 14.17 -12.34 -9.17
CA ALA A 147 13.46 -12.06 -10.41
C ALA A 147 11.96 -11.80 -10.16
N ARG A 148 11.42 -10.83 -10.89
CA ARG A 148 10.05 -10.34 -10.71
C ARG A 148 9.15 -10.85 -11.81
N PRO A 149 7.93 -11.30 -11.48
CA PRO A 149 6.91 -11.49 -12.50
C PRO A 149 6.62 -10.16 -13.18
N SER A 150 6.65 -10.14 -14.51
CA SER A 150 6.19 -9.01 -15.31
C SER A 150 5.02 -9.46 -16.19
N TYR A 151 4.18 -8.52 -16.62
CA TYR A 151 3.09 -8.81 -17.55
C TYR A 151 2.97 -7.71 -18.58
N ASN A 152 3.31 -8.03 -19.84
CA ASN A 152 3.17 -7.12 -20.98
C ASN A 152 1.85 -7.41 -21.73
N PRO A 153 0.77 -6.66 -21.50
CA PRO A 153 -0.51 -6.97 -22.15
C PRO A 153 -0.48 -6.87 -23.67
N PHE A 154 0.44 -6.11 -24.26
CA PHE A 154 0.52 -5.99 -25.72
C PHE A 154 1.17 -7.21 -26.39
N GLU A 155 2.01 -7.93 -25.67
CA GLU A 155 2.62 -9.17 -26.15
C GLU A 155 1.67 -10.35 -25.89
N GLN A 156 1.12 -10.46 -24.69
CA GLN A 156 0.30 -11.59 -24.26
C GLN A 156 -1.11 -11.55 -24.85
N LEU A 157 -1.67 -10.35 -25.06
CA LEU A 157 -2.99 -10.15 -25.66
C LEU A 157 -2.89 -9.50 -27.05
N GLY A 158 -1.77 -9.68 -27.76
CA GLY A 158 -1.55 -9.11 -29.10
C GLY A 158 -2.62 -9.53 -30.12
N HIS A 159 -3.23 -10.70 -29.94
CA HIS A 159 -4.34 -11.21 -30.75
C HIS A 159 -5.68 -10.48 -30.46
N ALA A 160 -5.79 -9.76 -29.33
CA ALA A 160 -7.00 -9.05 -28.90
C ALA A 160 -6.65 -7.64 -28.37
N PRO A 161 -6.27 -6.68 -29.24
CA PRO A 161 -5.79 -5.36 -28.81
C PRO A 161 -6.77 -4.58 -27.92
N MET A 162 -8.08 -4.71 -28.15
CA MET A 162 -9.08 -4.07 -27.30
C MET A 162 -9.08 -4.64 -25.87
N LEU A 163 -8.84 -5.95 -25.73
CA LEU A 163 -8.74 -6.60 -24.42
C LEU A 163 -7.46 -6.17 -23.70
N ALA A 164 -6.34 -6.01 -24.43
CA ALA A 164 -5.10 -5.48 -23.88
C ALA A 164 -5.30 -4.07 -23.27
N TRP A 165 -5.95 -3.16 -24.02
CA TRP A 165 -6.27 -1.82 -23.52
C TRP A 165 -7.27 -1.83 -22.36
N ALA A 166 -8.31 -2.67 -22.43
CA ALA A 166 -9.28 -2.79 -21.35
C ALA A 166 -8.62 -3.28 -20.06
N PHE A 167 -7.76 -4.29 -20.15
CA PHE A 167 -6.98 -4.77 -19.02
C PHE A 167 -6.03 -3.69 -18.49
N LEU A 168 -5.34 -2.95 -19.37
CA LEU A 168 -4.47 -1.86 -18.97
C LEU A 168 -5.23 -0.79 -18.15
N VAL A 169 -6.46 -0.43 -18.56
CA VAL A 169 -7.33 0.49 -17.80
C VAL A 169 -7.65 -0.07 -16.41
N VAL A 170 -8.03 -1.34 -16.31
CA VAL A 170 -8.28 -1.99 -15.00
C VAL A 170 -7.03 -1.97 -14.13
N ARG A 171 -5.86 -2.24 -14.73
CA ARG A 171 -4.57 -2.27 -14.05
C ARG A 171 -4.15 -0.90 -13.54
N PHE A 172 -4.31 0.16 -14.34
CA PHE A 172 -4.12 1.56 -13.90
C PHE A 172 -5.10 1.93 -12.78
N PHE A 173 -6.37 1.56 -12.91
CA PHE A 173 -7.36 1.83 -11.88
C PHE A 173 -6.97 1.16 -10.55
N GLY A 174 -6.59 -0.12 -10.59
CA GLY A 174 -6.10 -0.85 -9.43
C GLY A 174 -4.88 -0.17 -8.81
N LEU A 175 -3.84 0.03 -9.62
CA LEU A 175 -2.55 0.59 -9.22
C LEU A 175 -2.66 2.02 -8.65
N SER A 176 -3.44 2.90 -9.28
CA SER A 176 -3.47 4.33 -8.95
C SER A 176 -4.60 4.74 -8.04
N LEU A 177 -5.68 3.97 -7.92
CA LEU A 177 -6.86 4.38 -7.13
C LEU A 177 -7.26 3.38 -6.04
N VAL A 178 -6.99 2.08 -6.22
CA VAL A 178 -7.38 1.05 -5.25
C VAL A 178 -6.25 0.79 -4.25
N VAL A 179 -5.05 0.49 -4.75
CA VAL A 179 -3.85 0.21 -3.95
C VAL A 179 -3.53 1.33 -2.97
N PRO A 180 -3.48 2.62 -3.39
CA PRO A 180 -3.17 3.70 -2.47
C PRO A 180 -4.14 3.80 -1.30
N VAL A 181 -5.43 3.53 -1.53
CA VAL A 181 -6.44 3.65 -0.47
C VAL A 181 -6.23 2.58 0.59
N PHE A 182 -6.09 1.31 0.20
CA PHE A 182 -5.95 0.25 1.20
C PHE A 182 -4.58 0.22 1.85
N GLU A 183 -3.50 0.58 1.13
CA GLU A 183 -2.16 0.59 1.72
C GLU A 183 -2.01 1.71 2.74
N GLU A 184 -2.45 2.93 2.39
CA GLU A 184 -2.43 4.04 3.34
C GLU A 184 -3.38 3.78 4.52
N ALA A 185 -4.53 3.11 4.28
CA ALA A 185 -5.41 2.69 5.36
C ALA A 185 -4.72 1.70 6.31
N LEU A 186 -4.02 0.69 5.78
CA LEU A 186 -3.28 -0.27 6.60
C LEU A 186 -2.16 0.42 7.38
N ILE A 187 -1.29 1.15 6.69
CA ILE A 187 -0.05 1.67 7.28
C ILE A 187 -0.34 2.87 8.17
N ARG A 188 -1.00 3.91 7.65
CA ARG A 188 -1.20 5.19 8.35
C ARG A 188 -2.49 5.18 9.17
N GLY A 189 -3.52 4.49 8.66
CA GLY A 189 -4.81 4.36 9.34
C GLY A 189 -4.80 3.40 10.52
N TRP A 190 -4.00 2.33 10.47
CA TRP A 190 -3.89 1.32 11.52
C TRP A 190 -2.49 1.15 12.10
N LEU A 191 -1.51 0.64 11.34
CA LEU A 191 -0.21 0.18 11.87
C LEU A 191 0.50 1.26 12.70
N MET A 192 0.73 2.43 12.10
CA MET A 192 1.44 3.53 12.76
C MET A 192 0.69 4.00 14.01
N ARG A 193 -0.65 4.13 13.94
CA ARG A 193 -1.47 4.57 15.07
C ARG A 193 -1.55 3.49 16.16
N ASN A 194 -1.52 2.22 15.79
CA ASN A 194 -1.57 1.08 16.69
C ASN A 194 -0.26 0.88 17.47
N VAL A 195 0.87 1.21 16.83
CA VAL A 195 2.17 1.31 17.52
C VAL A 195 2.20 2.43 18.56
N VAL A 196 1.41 3.50 18.38
CA VAL A 196 1.27 4.57 19.39
C VAL A 196 0.38 4.11 20.55
N SER A 197 -0.78 3.51 20.26
CA SER A 197 -1.71 3.01 21.28
C SER A 197 -2.60 1.89 20.73
N PRO A 198 -2.95 0.86 21.52
CA PRO A 198 -3.91 -0.17 21.14
C PRO A 198 -5.28 0.39 20.74
N GLU A 199 -5.75 1.46 21.40
CA GLU A 199 -6.91 2.26 21.01
C GLU A 199 -6.59 3.21 19.83
N PHE A 200 -5.96 2.68 18.79
CA PHE A 200 -5.40 3.45 17.66
C PHE A 200 -6.42 4.40 17.01
N TRP A 201 -7.71 4.04 17.01
CA TRP A 201 -8.78 4.85 16.45
C TRP A 201 -8.96 6.18 17.18
N ARG A 202 -8.51 6.26 18.43
CA ARG A 202 -8.44 7.51 19.19
C ARG A 202 -7.20 8.32 18.85
N VAL A 203 -6.12 7.75 18.33
CA VAL A 203 -4.89 8.52 18.07
C VAL A 203 -5.12 9.50 16.92
N ALA A 204 -4.92 10.80 17.12
CA ALA A 204 -5.09 11.80 16.07
C ALA A 204 -4.19 11.53 14.84
N PHE A 205 -4.72 11.74 13.63
CA PHE A 205 -3.95 11.49 12.40
C PHE A 205 -2.72 12.41 12.31
N GLY A 206 -1.57 11.85 11.94
CA GLY A 206 -0.27 12.54 11.92
C GLY A 206 0.42 12.65 13.27
N ARG A 207 -0.16 12.12 14.36
CA ARG A 207 0.56 11.92 15.62
C ARG A 207 1.35 10.62 15.58
N VAL A 208 2.65 10.71 15.86
CA VAL A 208 3.59 9.58 15.77
C VAL A 208 4.58 9.57 16.92
N THR A 209 5.06 8.37 17.26
CA THR A 209 6.28 8.14 18.05
C THR A 209 7.43 7.77 17.12
N ALA A 210 8.67 7.75 17.61
CA ALA A 210 9.81 7.27 16.82
C ALA A 210 9.61 5.82 16.35
N ALA A 211 9.01 4.98 17.20
CA ALA A 211 8.66 3.60 16.83
C ALA A 211 7.62 3.57 15.70
N ALA A 212 6.56 4.39 15.77
CA ALA A 212 5.55 4.46 14.72
C ALA A 212 6.14 4.94 13.38
N VAL A 213 7.07 5.89 13.41
CA VAL A 213 7.81 6.33 12.20
C VAL A 213 8.65 5.19 11.63
N ALA A 214 9.42 4.50 12.47
CA ALA A 214 10.24 3.38 12.04
C ALA A 214 9.38 2.26 11.42
N TRP A 215 8.29 1.86 12.08
CA TRP A 215 7.37 0.85 11.56
C TRP A 215 6.65 1.30 10.28
N GLY A 216 6.24 2.57 10.18
CA GLY A 216 5.63 3.13 8.97
C GLY A 216 6.56 3.17 7.75
N ILE A 217 7.87 3.12 7.96
CA ILE A 217 8.89 3.10 6.91
C ILE A 217 9.33 1.67 6.60
N LEU A 218 9.73 0.91 7.63
CA LEU A 218 10.38 -0.38 7.46
C LEU A 218 9.41 -1.49 7.09
N PHE A 219 8.24 -1.58 7.74
CA PHE A 219 7.27 -2.64 7.44
C PHE A 219 6.88 -2.70 5.97
N PRO A 220 6.47 -1.59 5.32
CA PRO A 220 6.10 -1.66 3.93
C PRO A 220 7.28 -1.88 3.00
N THR A 221 8.49 -1.43 3.36
CA THR A 221 9.71 -1.75 2.64
C THR A 221 9.96 -3.26 2.53
N LEU A 222 9.55 -4.05 3.54
CA LEU A 222 9.78 -5.50 3.53
C LEU A 222 9.05 -6.24 2.42
N TYR A 223 7.85 -5.80 2.03
CA TYR A 223 7.06 -6.47 1.00
C TYR A 223 7.19 -5.84 -0.41
N HIS A 224 7.90 -4.73 -0.56
CA HIS A 224 8.25 -4.17 -1.87
C HIS A 224 9.55 -4.76 -2.39
N PRO A 225 9.67 -5.14 -3.65
CA PRO A 225 10.92 -5.68 -4.15
C PRO A 225 12.01 -4.60 -4.32
N GLU A 226 11.66 -3.34 -4.56
CA GLU A 226 12.58 -2.19 -4.60
C GLU A 226 12.84 -1.63 -3.19
N LYS A 227 13.63 -2.32 -2.37
CA LYS A 227 13.82 -1.96 -0.95
C LYS A 227 14.29 -0.53 -0.77
N LEU A 228 15.29 -0.08 -1.52
CA LEU A 228 15.84 1.28 -1.37
C LEU A 228 14.85 2.35 -1.85
N ALA A 229 14.17 2.11 -2.97
CA ALA A 229 13.18 3.05 -3.49
C ALA A 229 11.97 3.14 -2.54
N ALA A 230 11.48 1.99 -2.08
CA ALA A 230 10.42 1.89 -1.07
C ALA A 230 10.82 2.61 0.21
N LEU A 231 12.03 2.35 0.76
CA LEU A 231 12.50 2.99 1.99
C LEU A 231 12.42 4.53 1.90
N VAL A 232 12.92 5.10 0.81
CA VAL A 232 12.91 6.55 0.58
C VAL A 232 11.48 7.07 0.41
N TRP A 233 10.65 6.34 -0.36
CA TRP A 233 9.28 6.74 -0.63
C TRP A 233 8.39 6.68 0.62
N PHE A 234 8.47 5.61 1.41
CA PHE A 234 7.73 5.48 2.66
C PHE A 234 8.18 6.50 3.71
N ALA A 235 9.47 6.89 3.72
CA ALA A 235 9.95 8.02 4.53
C ALA A 235 9.33 9.35 4.09
N LEU A 236 9.25 9.60 2.78
CA LEU A 236 8.66 10.82 2.22
C LEU A 236 7.16 10.93 2.55
N ILE A 237 6.40 9.85 2.40
CA ILE A 237 4.96 9.84 2.75
C ILE A 237 4.74 9.92 4.26
N THR A 238 5.62 9.30 5.07
CA THR A 238 5.58 9.46 6.53
C THR A 238 5.82 10.91 6.94
N TRP A 239 6.77 11.59 6.30
CA TRP A 239 6.96 13.03 6.49
C TRP A 239 5.72 13.83 6.07
N LEU A 240 5.12 13.52 4.92
CA LEU A 240 3.90 14.19 4.43
C LEU A 240 2.74 14.02 5.43
N MET A 241 2.55 12.82 5.98
CA MET A 241 1.56 12.51 7.01
C MET A 241 1.73 13.41 8.24
N VAL A 242 2.95 13.53 8.76
CA VAL A 242 3.26 14.36 9.94
C VAL A 242 3.08 15.84 9.63
N ARG A 243 3.43 16.27 8.41
CA ARG A 243 3.39 17.66 7.99
C ARG A 243 1.98 18.19 7.73
N THR A 244 1.13 17.37 7.11
CA THR A 244 -0.22 17.75 6.65
C THR A 244 -1.30 17.33 7.63
N ARG A 245 -1.05 16.26 8.40
CA ARG A 245 -2.06 15.61 9.26
C ARG A 245 -3.34 15.27 8.49
N ASN A 246 -3.19 14.92 7.20
CA ASN A 246 -4.29 14.67 6.30
C ASN A 246 -4.11 13.31 5.62
N PHE A 247 -5.05 12.39 5.88
CA PHE A 247 -5.04 11.05 5.28
C PHE A 247 -5.07 11.10 3.76
N TRP A 248 -5.89 11.99 3.20
CA TRP A 248 -6.09 12.06 1.75
C TRP A 248 -4.91 12.69 1.02
N ASP A 249 -4.04 13.44 1.71
CA ASP A 249 -2.77 13.88 1.12
C ASP A 249 -1.80 12.71 0.92
N CYS A 250 -1.74 11.75 1.86
CA CYS A 250 -0.95 10.52 1.70
C CYS A 250 -1.49 9.66 0.55
N VAL A 251 -2.81 9.43 0.51
CA VAL A 251 -3.47 8.67 -0.57
C VAL A 251 -3.25 9.33 -1.92
N ALA A 252 -3.40 10.67 -2.01
CA ALA A 252 -3.22 11.38 -3.27
C ALA A 252 -1.77 11.37 -3.75
N ALA A 253 -0.79 11.57 -2.86
CA ALA A 253 0.63 11.47 -3.21
C ALA A 253 0.96 10.06 -3.77
N HIS A 254 0.46 9.02 -3.11
CA HIS A 254 0.62 7.63 -3.56
C HIS A 254 -0.09 7.37 -4.90
N ALA A 255 -1.34 7.79 -5.05
CA ALA A 255 -2.06 7.70 -6.31
C ALA A 255 -1.31 8.36 -7.48
N VAL A 256 -0.77 9.56 -7.25
CA VAL A 256 0.02 10.29 -8.25
C VAL A 256 1.33 9.57 -8.58
N THR A 257 2.08 9.10 -7.57
CA THR A 257 3.31 8.31 -7.81
C THR A 257 3.00 7.10 -8.68
N ASN A 258 1.99 6.32 -8.31
CA ASN A 258 1.62 5.09 -8.99
C ASN A 258 1.09 5.33 -10.41
N PHE A 259 0.29 6.39 -10.60
CA PHE A 259 -0.21 6.77 -11.92
C PHE A 259 0.93 7.16 -12.87
N LEU A 260 1.86 7.99 -12.39
CA LEU A 260 3.01 8.42 -13.20
C LEU A 260 3.99 7.28 -13.44
N LEU A 261 4.17 6.37 -12.48
CA LEU A 261 4.95 5.15 -12.66
C LEU A 261 4.32 4.26 -13.73
N GLY A 262 2.98 4.10 -13.71
CA GLY A 262 2.27 3.38 -14.76
C GLY A 262 2.45 4.03 -16.14
N ILE A 263 2.37 5.36 -16.25
CA ILE A 263 2.67 6.05 -17.52
C ILE A 263 4.09 5.74 -17.97
N TYR A 264 5.06 5.85 -17.07
CA TYR A 264 6.45 5.56 -17.35
C TYR A 264 6.61 4.15 -17.94
N VAL A 265 6.11 3.12 -17.27
CA VAL A 265 6.23 1.73 -17.72
C VAL A 265 5.66 1.52 -19.12
N VAL A 266 4.45 2.01 -19.39
CA VAL A 266 3.81 1.83 -20.71
C VAL A 266 4.62 2.54 -21.80
N THR A 267 5.21 3.70 -21.49
CA THR A 267 5.99 4.48 -22.48
C THR A 267 7.40 3.93 -22.71
N THR A 268 8.03 3.31 -21.71
CA THR A 268 9.40 2.80 -21.80
C THR A 268 9.48 1.30 -22.06
N GLY A 269 8.39 0.56 -21.86
CA GLY A 269 8.38 -0.90 -21.87
C GLY A 269 9.00 -1.53 -20.62
N SER A 270 9.11 -0.77 -19.53
CA SER A 270 9.71 -1.20 -18.25
C SER A 270 8.74 -2.03 -17.40
N TRP A 271 8.24 -3.14 -17.95
CA TRP A 271 7.20 -3.98 -17.35
C TRP A 271 7.61 -4.64 -16.02
N GLU A 272 8.89 -4.64 -15.68
CA GLU A 272 9.44 -5.09 -14.40
C GLU A 272 9.05 -4.20 -13.19
N LEU A 273 8.54 -3.00 -13.44
CA LEU A 273 8.08 -2.04 -12.42
C LEU A 273 6.55 -2.04 -12.22
N TRP A 274 5.86 -3.08 -12.72
CA TRP A 274 4.40 -3.09 -12.93
C TRP A 274 3.60 -4.01 -12.00
#